data_AF-A0A925LSX5-F1
#
_entry.id   AF-A0A925LSX5-F1
#
_cell.length_a   1.000
_cell.length_b   1.000
_cell.length_c   1.000
_cell.angle_alpha   90.00
_cell.angle_beta   90.00
_cell.angle_gamma   90.00
#
_symmetry.space_group_name_H-M   'P 1'
#
loop_
_entity.id
_entity.type
_entity.pdbx_description
1 polymer ?
#
loop_
_entity_poly.entity_id
_entity_poly.type
_entity_poly.pdbx_seq_one_letter_code
_entity_poly.pdbx_strand_id
1 'polypeptide(L)'
;RIGGTPMWVLEGMATVLESPGIRTRNSAGGQTEKLNAERLTWFRKNYSERREPGDLAKLIASDDMFRSQTLDAYSAAWGITWFLTENPARARMFSRYLKTISERDPLQPYTPEERLKDFETIFGDIARLEVDYVRAMDQL
;
A
#
# COMPACT_ATOMS: atom_id res chain seq x y z
N ARG A 1 -15.41 -6.33 -12.05
CA ARG A 1 -14.24 -6.64 -12.90
C ARG A 1 -13.04 -6.71 -11.96
N ILE A 2 -12.41 -7.87 -11.76
CA ILE A 2 -11.36 -8.04 -10.71
C ILE A 2 -10.14 -8.82 -11.27
N GLY A 3 -9.80 -8.64 -12.55
CA GLY A 3 -8.78 -9.47 -13.20
C GLY A 3 -7.36 -8.90 -13.27
N GLY A 4 -7.18 -7.58 -13.20
CA GLY A 4 -5.90 -6.94 -13.53
C GLY A 4 -5.40 -5.87 -12.55
N THR A 5 -6.19 -5.47 -11.56
CA THR A 5 -5.75 -4.51 -10.55
C THR A 5 -4.85 -5.21 -9.53
N PRO A 6 -3.65 -4.67 -9.23
CA PRO A 6 -2.78 -5.27 -8.22
C PRO A 6 -3.48 -5.42 -6.86
N MET A 7 -3.30 -6.57 -6.19
CA MET A 7 -4.00 -6.86 -4.93
C MET A 7 -3.67 -5.85 -3.84
N TRP A 8 -2.41 -5.38 -3.77
CA TRP A 8 -2.00 -4.39 -2.78
C TRP A 8 -2.81 -3.09 -2.87
N VAL A 9 -3.26 -2.68 -4.07
CA VAL A 9 -4.09 -1.49 -4.24
C VAL A 9 -5.48 -1.73 -3.67
N LEU A 10 -6.10 -2.86 -4.04
CA LEU A 10 -7.45 -3.21 -3.60
C LEU A 10 -7.50 -3.37 -2.07
N GLU A 11 -6.60 -4.19 -1.53
CA GLU A 11 -6.56 -4.51 -0.10
C GLU A 11 -6.04 -3.33 0.73
N GLY A 12 -5.05 -2.60 0.22
CA GLY A 12 -4.54 -1.41 0.88
C GLY A 12 -5.59 -0.31 1.01
N MET A 13 -6.37 -0.06 -0.05
CA MET A 13 -7.47 0.90 0.01
C MET A 13 -8.62 0.41 0.90
N ALA A 14 -8.99 -0.88 0.81
CA ALA A 14 -10.02 -1.46 1.65
C ALA A 14 -9.67 -1.32 3.15
N THR A 15 -8.46 -1.70 3.52
CA THR A 15 -7.99 -1.67 4.92
C THR A 15 -7.83 -0.27 5.49
N VAL A 16 -7.53 0.75 4.66
CA VAL A 16 -7.55 2.16 5.08
C VAL A 16 -8.99 2.63 5.36
N LEU A 17 -9.96 2.20 4.56
CA LEU A 17 -11.38 2.56 4.74
C LEU A 17 -12.05 1.80 5.91
N GLU A 18 -11.48 0.68 6.33
CA GLU A 18 -11.94 -0.12 7.47
C GLU A 18 -11.60 0.50 8.84
N SER A 19 -10.71 1.51 8.89
CA SER A 19 -10.33 2.16 10.13
C SER A 19 -11.55 2.68 10.92
N PRO A 20 -11.59 2.50 12.26
CA PRO A 20 -12.76 2.82 13.10
C PRO A 20 -13.27 4.27 12.96
N GLY A 21 -12.37 5.24 12.74
CA GLY A 21 -12.70 6.64 12.53
C GLY A 21 -13.45 6.97 11.23
N ILE A 22 -13.55 6.03 10.27
CA ILE A 22 -14.33 6.21 9.03
C ILE A 22 -15.72 5.59 9.15
N ARG A 23 -15.88 4.49 9.91
CA ARG A 23 -17.18 3.83 10.12
C ARG A 23 -18.08 4.58 11.12
N THR A 24 -17.51 5.40 12.00
CA THR A 24 -18.27 6.07 13.06
C THR A 24 -18.49 7.53 12.68
N ARG A 25 -19.73 7.89 12.31
CA ARG A 25 -20.12 9.25 11.85
C ARG A 25 -19.93 10.38 12.89
N ASN A 26 -19.40 10.07 14.07
CA ASN A 26 -19.40 10.91 15.27
C ASN A 26 -18.08 10.89 16.07
N SER A 27 -16.91 10.65 15.47
CA SER A 27 -15.68 10.73 16.26
C SER A 27 -14.97 12.09 16.14
N ALA A 28 -15.05 12.85 17.22
CA ALA A 28 -14.20 14.00 17.52
C ALA A 28 -12.79 13.55 17.95
N GLY A 29 -12.23 12.54 17.28
CA GLY A 29 -10.95 11.92 17.63
C GLY A 29 -9.83 12.31 16.67
N GLY A 30 -8.63 12.48 17.23
CA GLY A 30 -7.43 12.92 16.50
C GLY A 30 -6.96 11.93 15.42
N GLN A 31 -5.88 12.32 14.73
CA GLN A 31 -5.25 11.61 13.59
C GLN A 31 -5.06 10.09 13.83
N THR A 32 -4.88 9.70 15.10
CA THR A 32 -4.71 8.31 15.58
C THR A 32 -5.94 7.42 15.41
N GLU A 33 -7.16 7.94 15.39
CA GLU A 33 -8.39 7.12 15.19
C GLU A 33 -8.62 6.69 13.73
N LYS A 34 -7.87 7.28 12.79
CA LYS A 34 -7.92 6.91 11.36
C LYS A 34 -6.95 5.77 11.01
N LEU A 35 -6.16 5.30 11.97
CA LEU A 35 -5.18 4.24 11.76
C LEU A 35 -5.81 2.86 12.04
N ASN A 36 -5.47 1.88 11.20
CA ASN A 36 -5.78 0.49 11.47
C ASN A 36 -4.77 -0.04 12.49
N ALA A 37 -5.10 0.07 13.78
CA ALA A 37 -4.21 -0.26 14.89
C ALA A 37 -3.70 -1.71 14.86
N GLU A 38 -4.51 -2.65 14.34
CA GLU A 38 -4.11 -4.05 14.18
C GLU A 38 -2.99 -4.18 13.14
N ARG A 39 -3.17 -3.58 11.96
CA ARG A 39 -2.18 -3.63 10.88
C ARG A 39 -0.91 -2.86 11.23
N LEU A 40 -1.01 -1.73 11.94
CA LEU A 40 0.15 -1.00 12.45
C LEU A 40 0.93 -1.82 13.48
N THR A 41 0.22 -2.46 14.41
CA THR A 41 0.84 -3.32 15.43
C THR A 41 1.56 -4.49 14.76
N TRP A 42 0.92 -5.15 13.80
CA TRP A 42 1.53 -6.24 13.04
C TRP A 42 2.76 -5.76 12.26
N PHE A 43 2.65 -4.61 11.59
CA PHE A 43 3.76 -4.02 10.85
C PHE A 43 4.99 -3.85 11.76
N ARG A 44 4.80 -3.29 12.96
CA ARG A 44 5.89 -2.95 13.88
C ARG A 44 6.47 -4.11 14.66
N LYS A 45 5.63 -5.07 15.03
CA LYS A 45 6.04 -6.17 15.92
C LYS A 45 6.41 -7.44 15.18
N ASN A 46 5.94 -7.61 13.94
CA ASN A 46 6.07 -8.88 13.23
C ASN A 46 6.71 -8.71 11.85
N TYR A 47 6.31 -7.68 11.10
CA TYR A 47 6.80 -7.49 9.74
C TYR A 47 8.16 -6.80 9.72
N SER A 48 8.35 -5.74 10.50
CA SER A 48 9.61 -4.97 10.59
C SER A 48 10.84 -5.83 10.87
N GLU A 49 10.71 -6.84 11.74
CA GLU A 49 11.80 -7.75 12.12
C GLU A 49 12.20 -8.71 10.99
N ARG A 50 11.23 -9.09 10.13
CA ARG A 50 11.42 -10.04 9.03
C ARG A 50 11.58 -9.37 7.67
N ARG A 51 11.35 -8.05 7.61
CA ARG A 51 11.39 -7.27 6.38
C ARG A 51 12.81 -7.25 5.81
N GLU A 52 12.90 -7.49 4.52
CA GLU A 52 14.12 -7.36 3.74
C GLU A 52 14.04 -6.12 2.83
N PRO A 53 15.20 -5.51 2.48
CA PRO A 53 15.23 -4.53 1.40
C PRO A 53 14.65 -5.10 0.11
N GLY A 54 13.76 -4.35 -0.54
CA GLY A 54 13.07 -4.74 -1.77
C GLY A 54 11.73 -5.44 -1.56
N ASP A 55 11.26 -5.63 -0.33
CA ASP A 55 9.94 -6.19 -0.07
C ASP A 55 8.82 -5.33 -0.65
N LEU A 56 8.97 -4.01 -0.65
CA LEU A 56 8.03 -3.12 -1.35
C LEU A 56 7.99 -3.45 -2.84
N ALA A 57 9.14 -3.65 -3.48
CA ALA A 57 9.17 -4.04 -4.89
C ALA A 57 8.49 -5.40 -5.12
N LYS A 58 8.72 -6.40 -4.25
CA LYS A 58 8.04 -7.71 -4.32
C LYS A 58 6.51 -7.57 -4.22
N LEU A 59 6.03 -6.69 -3.33
CA LEU A 59 4.61 -6.40 -3.13
C LEU A 59 3.96 -5.71 -4.34
N ILE A 60 4.66 -4.74 -4.96
CA ILE A 60 4.17 -4.04 -6.14
C ILE A 60 4.19 -4.94 -7.37
N ALA A 61 5.25 -5.71 -7.54
CA ALA A 61 5.50 -6.54 -8.72
C ALA A 61 4.58 -7.77 -8.80
N SER A 62 4.09 -8.29 -7.67
CA SER A 62 3.34 -9.55 -7.66
C SER A 62 2.35 -9.65 -6.52
N ASP A 63 1.39 -10.55 -6.67
CA ASP A 63 0.42 -10.88 -5.61
C ASP A 63 0.90 -12.09 -4.77
N ASP A 64 2.17 -12.53 -4.90
CA ASP A 64 2.71 -13.72 -4.23
C ASP A 64 2.79 -13.61 -2.71
N MET A 65 3.05 -12.39 -2.20
CA MET A 65 3.07 -12.15 -0.75
C MET A 65 1.72 -12.45 -0.12
N PHE A 66 0.60 -12.19 -0.82
CA PHE A 66 -0.73 -12.49 -0.31
C PHE A 66 -1.00 -13.99 -0.15
N ARG A 67 -0.32 -14.83 -0.96
CA ARG A 67 -0.41 -16.29 -0.89
C ARG A 67 0.50 -16.90 0.17
N SER A 68 1.73 -16.40 0.26
CA SER A 68 2.80 -17.01 1.08
C SER A 68 2.94 -16.39 2.47
N GLN A 69 2.63 -15.10 2.60
CA GLN A 69 2.87 -14.29 3.80
C GLN A 69 1.67 -13.35 4.03
N THR A 70 0.47 -13.93 4.12
CA THR A 70 -0.80 -13.18 4.04
C THR A 70 -0.86 -11.98 4.99
N LEU A 71 -0.60 -12.16 6.30
CA LEU A 71 -0.69 -11.06 7.27
C LEU A 71 0.35 -9.95 7.02
N ASP A 72 1.53 -10.33 6.54
CA ASP A 72 2.59 -9.39 6.17
C ASP A 72 2.19 -8.60 4.91
N ALA A 73 1.61 -9.26 3.91
CA ALA A 73 1.10 -8.62 2.70
C ALA A 73 -0.01 -7.61 2.99
N TYR A 74 -1.00 -7.98 3.82
CA TYR A 74 -2.08 -7.07 4.23
C TYR A 74 -1.54 -5.87 5.01
N SER A 75 -0.60 -6.10 5.93
CA SER A 75 -0.01 -5.02 6.74
C SER A 75 0.86 -4.08 5.90
N ALA A 76 1.63 -4.63 4.96
CA ALA A 76 2.44 -3.85 4.03
C ALA A 76 1.58 -3.07 3.02
N ALA A 77 0.52 -3.67 2.48
CA ALA A 77 -0.43 -3.03 1.58
C ALA A 77 -1.19 -1.87 2.25
N TRP A 78 -1.64 -2.08 3.48
CA TRP A 78 -2.20 -1.00 4.30
C TRP A 78 -1.18 0.12 4.53
N GLY A 79 0.03 -0.25 4.98
CA GLY A 79 1.08 0.72 5.32
C GLY A 79 1.49 1.59 4.13
N ILE A 80 1.75 1.00 2.97
CA ILE A 80 2.11 1.78 1.78
C ILE A 80 0.94 2.66 1.33
N THR A 81 -0.30 2.17 1.39
CA THR A 81 -1.48 2.97 1.02
C THR A 81 -1.67 4.16 1.96
N TRP A 82 -1.55 3.95 3.27
CA TRP A 82 -1.55 5.04 4.23
C TRP A 82 -0.43 6.04 3.94
N PHE A 83 0.81 5.56 3.74
CA PHE A 83 1.96 6.42 3.46
C PHE A 83 1.73 7.29 2.22
N LEU A 84 1.21 6.71 1.14
CA LEU A 84 0.90 7.42 -0.09
C LEU A 84 -0.24 8.44 0.07
N THR A 85 -1.19 8.20 0.98
CA THR A 85 -2.37 9.06 1.16
C THR A 85 -2.22 10.13 2.24
N GLU A 86 -1.32 9.96 3.21
CA GLU A 86 -1.13 10.89 4.33
C GLU A 86 -0.63 12.28 3.88
N ASN A 87 0.11 12.34 2.76
CA ASN A 87 0.62 13.60 2.22
C ASN A 87 -0.13 14.02 0.93
N PRO A 88 -0.64 15.26 0.83
CA PRO A 88 -1.38 15.71 -0.37
C PRO A 88 -0.62 15.59 -1.70
N ALA A 89 0.70 15.76 -1.70
CA ALA A 89 1.51 15.60 -2.91
C ALA A 89 1.57 14.11 -3.33
N ARG A 90 1.83 13.20 -2.38
CA ARG A 90 1.82 11.75 -2.66
C ARG A 90 0.43 11.24 -3.02
N ALA A 91 -0.62 11.77 -2.39
CA ALA A 91 -2.00 11.39 -2.70
C ALA A 91 -2.36 11.73 -4.15
N ARG A 92 -1.93 12.91 -4.66
CA ARG A 92 -2.10 13.26 -6.08
C ARG A 92 -1.33 12.31 -7.00
N MET A 93 -0.13 11.88 -6.61
CA MET A 93 0.64 10.89 -7.37
C MET A 93 -0.06 9.53 -7.36
N PHE A 94 -0.61 9.11 -6.22
CA PHE A 94 -1.39 7.88 -6.11
C PHE A 94 -2.65 7.92 -6.97
N SER A 95 -3.39 9.04 -7.00
CA SER A 95 -4.50 9.19 -7.94
C SER A 95 -4.07 9.09 -9.41
N ARG A 96 -2.89 9.60 -9.77
CA ARG A 96 -2.32 9.42 -11.12
C ARG A 96 -2.00 7.95 -11.40
N TYR A 97 -1.39 7.26 -10.45
CA TYR A 97 -1.10 5.82 -10.57
C TYR A 97 -2.38 5.00 -10.74
N LEU A 98 -3.41 5.28 -9.94
CA LEU A 98 -4.73 4.65 -10.05
C LEU A 98 -5.36 4.87 -11.43
N LYS A 99 -5.18 6.08 -11.99
CA LYS A 99 -5.61 6.36 -13.36
C LYS A 99 -4.84 5.51 -14.38
N THR A 100 -3.51 5.45 -14.28
CA THR A 100 -2.66 4.64 -15.16
C THR A 100 -3.09 3.17 -15.17
N ILE A 101 -3.27 2.54 -14.00
CA ILE A 101 -3.69 1.14 -13.94
C ILE A 101 -5.14 0.93 -14.43
N SER A 102 -6.01 1.95 -14.31
CA SER A 102 -7.40 1.87 -14.80
C SER A 102 -7.52 1.96 -16.32
N GLU A 103 -6.52 2.56 -16.99
CA GLU A 103 -6.46 2.72 -18.44
C GLU A 103 -5.83 1.51 -19.15
N ARG A 104 -5.27 0.55 -18.40
CA ARG A 104 -4.69 -0.67 -18.95
C ARG A 104 -5.77 -1.59 -19.56
N ASP A 105 -5.40 -2.31 -20.61
CA ASP A 105 -6.26 -3.32 -21.22
C ASP A 105 -6.46 -4.50 -20.25
N PRO A 106 -7.68 -4.77 -19.77
CA PRO A 106 -7.95 -5.87 -18.84
C PRO A 106 -7.79 -7.26 -19.47
N LEU A 107 -7.67 -7.36 -20.80
CA LEU A 107 -7.43 -8.62 -21.50
C LEU A 107 -5.94 -8.96 -21.63
N GLN A 108 -5.05 -8.01 -21.35
CA GLN A 108 -3.62 -8.23 -21.36
C GLN A 108 -3.11 -8.54 -19.95
N PRO A 109 -2.17 -9.50 -19.80
CA PRO A 109 -1.47 -9.68 -18.54
C PRO A 109 -0.81 -8.37 -18.08
N TYR A 110 -0.84 -8.11 -16.79
CA TYR A 110 -0.09 -7.01 -16.19
C TYR A 110 1.17 -7.58 -15.53
N THR A 111 2.28 -7.61 -16.27
CA THR A 111 3.49 -8.33 -15.83
C THR A 111 4.16 -7.63 -14.64
N PRO A 112 4.98 -8.35 -13.85
CA PRO A 112 5.73 -7.75 -12.74
C PRO A 112 6.58 -6.55 -13.15
N GLU A 113 7.23 -6.61 -14.31
CA GLU A 113 8.07 -5.56 -14.85
C GLU A 113 7.25 -4.32 -15.21
N GLU A 114 6.07 -4.51 -15.80
CA GLU A 114 5.16 -3.42 -16.12
C GLU A 114 4.59 -2.78 -14.86
N ARG A 115 4.22 -3.58 -13.84
CA ARG A 115 3.72 -3.08 -12.54
C ARG A 115 4.75 -2.18 -11.87
N LEU A 116 6.00 -2.63 -11.83
CA LEU A 116 7.12 -1.85 -11.28
C LEU A 116 7.36 -0.59 -12.12
N LYS A 117 7.45 -0.72 -13.45
CA LYS A 117 7.70 0.41 -14.33
C LYS A 117 6.63 1.50 -14.22
N ASP A 118 5.35 1.12 -14.21
CA ASP A 118 4.24 2.07 -14.07
C ASP A 118 4.28 2.75 -12.70
N PHE A 119 4.63 2.01 -11.65
CA PHE A 119 4.80 2.56 -10.31
C PHE A 119 5.95 3.55 -10.23
N GLU A 120 7.16 3.16 -10.67
CA GLU A 120 8.36 3.99 -10.65
C GLU A 120 8.25 5.21 -11.58
N THR A 121 7.50 5.11 -12.68
CA THR A 121 7.20 6.27 -13.54
C THR A 121 6.45 7.37 -12.77
N ILE A 122 5.64 6.99 -11.78
CA ILE A 122 4.87 7.94 -10.98
C ILE A 122 5.61 8.36 -9.72
N PHE A 123 6.23 7.41 -9.00
CA PHE A 123 6.79 7.63 -7.66
C PHE A 123 8.32 7.77 -7.62
N GLY A 124 9.02 7.48 -8.72
CA GLY A 124 10.47 7.43 -8.78
C GLY A 124 11.03 6.10 -8.25
N ASP A 125 12.30 6.12 -7.83
CA ASP A 125 13.03 4.96 -7.34
C ASP A 125 12.31 4.31 -6.14
N ILE A 126 11.86 3.06 -6.35
CA ILE A 126 11.12 2.29 -5.36
C ILE A 126 11.95 1.94 -4.12
N ALA A 127 13.27 1.75 -4.26
CA ALA A 127 14.13 1.43 -3.12
C ALA A 127 14.26 2.63 -2.18
N ARG A 128 14.37 3.84 -2.75
CA ARG A 128 14.33 5.08 -1.96
C ARG A 128 12.97 5.28 -1.30
N LEU A 129 11.89 5.06 -2.04
CA LEU A 129 10.53 5.17 -1.51
C LEU A 129 10.30 4.19 -0.34
N GLU A 130 10.83 2.97 -0.44
CA GLU A 130 10.75 1.97 0.62
C GLU A 130 11.42 2.44 1.92
N VAL A 131 12.60 3.08 1.83
CA VAL A 131 13.28 3.64 3.01
C VAL A 131 12.44 4.71 3.68
N ASP A 132 11.87 5.64 2.88
CA ASP A 132 11.03 6.72 3.41
C ASP A 132 9.72 6.19 4.01
N TYR A 133 9.11 5.20 3.34
CA TYR A 133 7.93 4.49 3.81
C TYR A 133 8.16 3.83 5.17
N VAL A 134 9.22 3.01 5.29
CA VAL A 134 9.49 2.28 6.53
C VAL A 134 9.78 3.23 7.68
N ARG A 135 10.57 4.28 7.44
CA ARG A 135 10.80 5.32 8.46
C ARG A 135 9.50 5.97 8.94
N ALA A 136 8.57 6.26 8.03
CA ALA A 136 7.29 6.82 8.42
C ALA A 136 6.46 5.84 9.26
N MET A 137 6.47 4.56 8.92
CA MET A 137 5.75 3.52 9.67
C MET A 137 6.33 3.29 11.06
N ASP A 138 7.64 3.45 11.24
CA ASP A 138 8.30 3.34 12.55
C ASP A 138 7.99 4.55 13.46
N GLN A 139 7.65 5.71 12.89
CA GLN A 139 7.40 6.97 13.62
C GLN A 139 5.94 7.22 14.05
N LEU A 140 4.99 6.46 13.49
CA LEU A 140 3.56 6.48 13.85
C LEU A 140 3.22 6.11 15.33
#